data_AF-A0A955YFL4-F1
#
_entry.id   AF-A0A955YFL4-F1
#
_cell.length_a   1.000
_cell.length_b   1.000
_cell.length_c   1.000
_cell.angle_alpha   90.00
_cell.angle_beta   90.00
_cell.angle_gamma   90.00
#
_symmetry.space_group_name_H-M   'P 1'
#
loop_
_entity.id
_entity.type
_entity.pdbx_description
1 polymer ?
#
loop_
_entity_poly.entity_id
_entity_poly.type
_entity_poly.pdbx_seq_one_letter_code
_entity_poly.pdbx_strand_id
1 'polypeptide(L)'
;MAEKMRPELSALYERLSRTEDGVRSEAARKRHEKGFRTARENLADLVDPGTFLEYGQLAVAAQRSRRDPEDLQVNTAADGIITGVGSVNAALVGDEAAQTAVLIGDYAVLAGTQGYFHHKKLDRMCELAEQLHLPAVMYTEGGGGRPGDTDIVTGVSGLDVRSFLSWARLGGIVPRIAVNNGYCFAGNAALFGAADITIATKTSYIGMAGPAMIEYGGLGKHAPTEIGPSDVQELNGVLDIVADDEAEATAAAKKVLSYFQGRVREWHAPDQRPLRDALPEDRRFGYNVRRVIDTLADTGSFTELRRAHGRNVITGFMRLEGLPVGLVTSDCQHLAGAVDSVAAEKTARFLTLCDAFRLPIVVLTDTPGFMVGVDSERQGAVRKMSQLMVAGASVTVPIVNIILRKAYGLGAMALAGGSLAKPIYTAAWPTGEVGAMGLEGAVQLGYRKELEAVSDPREREALFEQLLRKLYAQGKATESASFLEIDAVIDPADTRRTIVRALLAARAKRPTL
;
A
#
# COMPACT_ATOMS: atom_id res chain seq x y z
N MET A 1 -52.28 -19.18 -2.10
CA MET A 1 -51.92 -19.99 -3.29
C MET A 1 -50.43 -19.81 -3.51
N ALA A 2 -49.63 -20.87 -3.44
CA ALA A 2 -48.22 -20.77 -3.83
C ALA A 2 -48.18 -20.40 -5.32
N GLU A 3 -47.55 -19.26 -5.66
CA GLU A 3 -47.38 -18.87 -7.06
C GLU A 3 -46.64 -19.99 -7.81
N LYS A 4 -47.25 -20.50 -8.88
CA LYS A 4 -46.66 -21.55 -9.70
C LYS A 4 -45.50 -20.93 -10.50
N MET A 5 -44.27 -21.22 -10.09
CA MET A 5 -43.06 -20.74 -10.76
C MET A 5 -43.02 -21.20 -12.22
N ARG A 6 -42.67 -20.28 -13.13
CA ARG A 6 -42.54 -20.59 -14.57
C ARG A 6 -41.40 -21.59 -14.81
N PRO A 7 -41.52 -22.54 -15.75
CA PRO A 7 -40.47 -23.52 -16.03
C PRO A 7 -39.11 -22.89 -16.36
N GLU A 8 -39.09 -21.79 -17.12
CA GLU A 8 -37.86 -21.10 -17.50
C GLU A 8 -37.16 -20.48 -16.29
N LEU A 9 -37.92 -19.96 -15.34
CA LEU A 9 -37.39 -19.41 -14.09
C LEU A 9 -36.82 -20.51 -13.19
N SER A 10 -37.49 -21.67 -13.14
CA SER A 10 -36.97 -22.85 -12.45
C SER A 10 -35.63 -23.31 -13.04
N ALA A 11 -35.53 -23.39 -14.37
CA ALA A 11 -34.31 -23.80 -15.06
C ALA A 11 -33.17 -22.79 -14.85
N LEU A 12 -33.48 -21.49 -14.78
CA LEU A 12 -32.50 -20.47 -14.43
C LEU A 12 -31.98 -20.66 -13.00
N TYR A 13 -32.85 -20.84 -12.01
CA TYR A 13 -32.42 -21.03 -10.62
C TYR A 13 -31.57 -22.29 -10.44
N GLU A 14 -31.92 -23.39 -11.13
CA GLU A 14 -31.08 -24.58 -11.17
C GLU A 14 -29.71 -24.30 -11.81
N ARG A 15 -29.69 -23.56 -12.92
CA ARG A 15 -28.43 -23.21 -13.60
C ARG A 15 -27.53 -22.30 -12.75
N LEU A 16 -28.11 -21.38 -11.98
CA LEU A 16 -27.42 -20.50 -11.05
C LEU A 16 -26.88 -21.27 -9.84
N SER A 17 -27.67 -22.18 -9.27
CA SER A 17 -27.25 -22.97 -8.09
C SER A 17 -26.03 -23.83 -8.37
N ARG A 18 -25.83 -24.28 -9.62
CA ARG A 18 -24.62 -25.00 -10.06
C ARG A 18 -23.31 -24.21 -9.85
N THR A 19 -23.39 -22.90 -9.65
CA THR A 19 -22.23 -22.02 -9.38
C THR A 19 -21.97 -21.77 -7.89
N GLU A 20 -22.89 -22.21 -7.02
CA GLU A 20 -22.84 -21.97 -5.59
C GLU A 20 -22.16 -23.13 -4.83
N ASP A 21 -21.56 -22.81 -3.69
CA ASP A 21 -20.82 -23.77 -2.86
C ASP A 21 -21.68 -24.94 -2.38
N GLY A 22 -23.00 -24.72 -2.21
CA GLY A 22 -23.94 -25.77 -1.82
C GLY A 22 -24.03 -26.92 -2.81
N VAL A 23 -23.91 -26.65 -4.12
CA VAL A 23 -23.85 -27.70 -5.16
C VAL A 23 -22.41 -28.18 -5.35
N ARG A 24 -21.43 -27.30 -5.17
CA ARG A 24 -20.00 -27.59 -5.32
C ARG A 24 -19.35 -28.04 -3.99
N SER A 25 -20.07 -28.83 -3.19
CA SER A 25 -19.70 -29.14 -1.80
C SER A 25 -18.34 -29.82 -1.65
N GLU A 26 -17.95 -30.68 -2.59
CA GLU A 26 -16.63 -31.34 -2.58
C GLU A 26 -15.48 -30.35 -2.83
N ALA A 27 -15.70 -29.34 -3.68
CA ALA A 27 -14.73 -28.27 -3.91
C ALA A 27 -14.59 -27.37 -2.67
N ALA A 28 -15.71 -27.02 -2.04
CA ALA A 28 -15.73 -26.27 -0.79
C ALA A 28 -15.02 -27.03 0.34
N ARG A 29 -15.33 -28.32 0.52
CA ARG A 29 -14.69 -29.21 1.50
C ARG A 29 -13.17 -29.21 1.37
N LYS A 30 -12.64 -29.34 0.16
CA LYS A 30 -11.18 -29.31 -0.10
C LYS A 30 -10.52 -27.97 0.23
N ARG A 31 -11.25 -26.85 0.13
CA ARG A 31 -10.77 -25.53 0.58
C ARG A 31 -10.72 -25.49 2.10
N HIS A 32 -11.82 -25.86 2.75
CA HIS A 32 -11.96 -25.84 4.21
C HIS A 32 -10.98 -26.80 4.91
N GLU A 33 -10.64 -27.94 4.32
CA GLU A 33 -9.61 -28.85 4.83
C GLU A 33 -8.21 -28.20 4.94
N LYS A 34 -7.95 -27.16 4.15
CA LYS A 34 -6.71 -26.36 4.21
C LYS A 34 -6.83 -25.14 5.12
N GLY A 35 -8.00 -24.93 5.73
CA GLY A 35 -8.34 -23.70 6.45
C GLY A 35 -8.63 -22.51 5.54
N PHE A 36 -8.87 -22.74 4.25
CA PHE A 36 -9.13 -21.68 3.28
C PHE A 36 -10.62 -21.52 3.03
N ARG A 37 -11.02 -20.30 2.67
CA ARG A 37 -12.35 -19.93 2.19
C ARG A 37 -12.52 -20.28 0.72
N THR A 38 -13.76 -20.43 0.28
CA THR A 38 -14.10 -20.46 -1.15
C THR A 38 -14.09 -19.04 -1.74
N ALA A 39 -14.13 -18.95 -3.07
CA ALA A 39 -14.31 -17.65 -3.74
C ALA A 39 -15.63 -16.97 -3.38
N ARG A 40 -16.71 -17.74 -3.15
CA ARG A 40 -18.03 -17.21 -2.75
C ARG A 40 -18.03 -16.74 -1.29
N GLU A 41 -17.29 -17.40 -0.41
CA GLU A 41 -17.11 -16.94 0.98
C GLU A 41 -16.27 -15.65 1.04
N ASN A 42 -15.19 -15.54 0.25
CA ASN A 42 -14.43 -14.30 0.14
C ASN A 42 -15.27 -13.15 -0.46
N LEU A 43 -16.14 -13.46 -1.43
CA LEU A 43 -17.11 -12.49 -1.96
C LEU A 43 -18.04 -11.99 -0.85
N ALA A 44 -18.66 -12.92 -0.13
CA ALA A 44 -19.66 -12.63 0.90
C ALA A 44 -19.06 -11.88 2.09
N ASP A 45 -17.79 -12.13 2.43
CA ASP A 45 -17.09 -11.29 3.41
C ASP A 45 -16.83 -9.91 2.80
N LEU A 46 -16.25 -9.80 1.61
CA LEU A 46 -15.86 -8.50 1.05
C LEU A 46 -17.02 -7.51 0.87
N VAL A 47 -18.13 -7.96 0.26
CA VAL A 47 -19.22 -7.07 -0.20
C VAL A 47 -20.34 -6.95 0.83
N ASP A 48 -20.96 -5.77 0.88
CA ASP A 48 -22.11 -5.54 1.73
C ASP A 48 -23.29 -6.44 1.28
N PRO A 49 -24.01 -7.10 2.21
CA PRO A 49 -25.04 -8.08 1.87
C PRO A 49 -26.11 -7.55 0.91
N GLY A 50 -26.40 -8.32 -0.14
CA GLY A 50 -27.47 -8.00 -1.10
C GLY A 50 -27.13 -6.92 -2.13
N THR A 51 -25.89 -6.41 -2.16
CA THR A 51 -25.49 -5.33 -3.08
C THR A 51 -24.79 -5.82 -4.35
N PHE A 52 -24.33 -7.07 -4.37
CA PHE A 52 -23.49 -7.58 -5.45
C PHE A 52 -24.30 -7.93 -6.71
N LEU A 53 -23.97 -7.26 -7.80
CA LEU A 53 -24.48 -7.51 -9.14
C LEU A 53 -23.43 -8.32 -9.91
N GLU A 54 -23.65 -9.62 -10.06
CA GLU A 54 -22.70 -10.51 -10.72
C GLU A 54 -22.80 -10.47 -12.24
N TYR A 55 -21.64 -10.37 -12.90
CA TYR A 55 -21.49 -10.37 -14.35
C TYR A 55 -20.90 -11.70 -14.80
N GLY A 56 -21.57 -12.35 -15.74
CA GLY A 56 -21.07 -13.59 -16.36
C GLY A 56 -21.04 -14.79 -15.41
N GLN A 57 -21.94 -14.87 -14.42
CA GLN A 57 -22.07 -16.02 -13.51
C GLN A 57 -22.19 -17.35 -14.26
N LEU A 58 -22.94 -17.36 -15.36
CA LEU A 58 -23.22 -18.58 -16.14
C LEU A 58 -22.10 -18.98 -17.12
N ALA A 59 -20.98 -18.25 -17.13
CA ALA A 59 -19.81 -18.60 -17.94
C ALA A 59 -19.26 -19.98 -17.55
N VAL A 60 -18.67 -20.66 -18.53
CA VAL A 60 -18.00 -21.96 -18.40
C VAL A 60 -16.73 -21.93 -19.24
N ALA A 61 -15.79 -22.84 -18.96
CA ALA A 61 -14.58 -22.96 -19.74
C ALA A 61 -14.87 -23.20 -21.23
N ALA A 62 -13.97 -22.72 -22.09
CA ALA A 62 -14.05 -22.90 -23.54
C ALA A 62 -13.64 -24.33 -23.95
N GLN A 63 -14.39 -25.33 -23.47
CA GLN A 63 -14.09 -26.76 -23.59
C GLN A 63 -15.32 -27.61 -23.93
N ARG A 64 -16.36 -27.01 -24.52
CA ARG A 64 -17.60 -27.66 -24.97
C ARG A 64 -17.36 -28.77 -25.99
N SER A 65 -16.30 -28.66 -26.78
CA SER A 65 -15.88 -29.68 -27.75
C SER A 65 -15.43 -31.00 -27.13
N ARG A 66 -15.08 -31.01 -25.83
CA ARG A 66 -14.43 -32.17 -25.18
C ARG A 66 -14.98 -32.51 -23.80
N ARG A 67 -16.01 -31.80 -23.32
CA ARG A 67 -16.62 -32.01 -22.01
C ARG A 67 -18.13 -32.01 -22.11
N ASP A 68 -18.75 -32.75 -21.20
CA ASP A 68 -20.19 -32.76 -21.03
C ASP A 68 -20.71 -31.36 -20.59
N PRO A 69 -21.87 -30.91 -21.10
CA PRO A 69 -22.44 -29.62 -20.72
C PRO A 69 -22.72 -29.48 -19.22
N GLU A 70 -23.17 -30.51 -18.51
CA GLU A 70 -23.44 -30.42 -17.07
C GLU A 70 -22.15 -30.37 -16.26
N ASP A 71 -21.13 -31.15 -16.67
CA ASP A 71 -19.77 -31.06 -16.09
C ASP A 71 -19.22 -29.63 -16.17
N LEU A 72 -19.31 -28.99 -17.35
CA LEU A 72 -18.87 -27.60 -17.53
C LEU A 72 -19.59 -26.64 -16.60
N GLN A 73 -20.89 -26.83 -16.42
CA GLN A 73 -21.74 -25.94 -15.64
C GLN A 73 -21.42 -25.93 -14.14
N VAL A 74 -20.82 -27.00 -13.61
CA VAL A 74 -20.46 -27.17 -12.20
C VAL A 74 -18.94 -27.03 -11.99
N ASN A 75 -18.14 -27.81 -12.72
CA ASN A 75 -16.69 -27.92 -12.52
C ASN A 75 -15.89 -26.79 -13.19
N THR A 76 -16.54 -25.98 -14.02
CA THR A 76 -15.96 -24.76 -14.60
C THR A 76 -16.83 -23.53 -14.37
N ALA A 77 -17.58 -23.53 -13.26
CA ALA A 77 -18.53 -22.47 -12.93
C ALA A 77 -17.87 -21.08 -12.95
N ALA A 78 -18.60 -20.11 -13.52
CA ALA A 78 -18.15 -18.73 -13.71
C ALA A 78 -16.82 -18.58 -14.47
N ASP A 79 -16.34 -19.65 -15.13
CA ASP A 79 -15.01 -19.81 -15.72
C ASP A 79 -13.82 -19.56 -14.75
N GLY A 80 -14.04 -19.80 -13.45
CA GLY A 80 -13.03 -19.67 -12.41
C GLY A 80 -12.70 -18.23 -12.01
N ILE A 81 -13.58 -17.28 -12.31
CA ILE A 81 -13.54 -15.92 -11.78
C ILE A 81 -14.95 -15.39 -11.54
N ILE A 82 -15.21 -14.88 -10.35
CA ILE A 82 -16.43 -14.14 -10.03
C ILE A 82 -16.14 -12.67 -10.31
N THR A 83 -16.99 -11.98 -11.07
CA THR A 83 -16.81 -10.57 -11.42
C THR A 83 -18.11 -9.82 -11.24
N GLY A 84 -18.08 -8.62 -10.69
CA GLY A 84 -19.27 -7.78 -10.59
C GLY A 84 -19.05 -6.49 -9.80
N VAL A 85 -20.12 -5.71 -9.67
CA VAL A 85 -20.12 -4.46 -8.89
C VAL A 85 -20.89 -4.70 -7.61
N GLY A 86 -20.39 -4.23 -6.47
CA GLY A 86 -21.11 -4.25 -5.21
C GLY A 86 -20.64 -3.12 -4.29
N SER A 87 -21.30 -2.96 -3.17
CA SER A 87 -20.87 -2.01 -2.13
C SER A 87 -19.83 -2.66 -1.23
N VAL A 88 -18.80 -1.92 -0.87
CA VAL A 88 -17.84 -2.27 0.18
C VAL A 88 -17.74 -1.08 1.13
N ASN A 89 -18.03 -1.32 2.42
CA ASN A 89 -18.04 -0.31 3.48
C ASN A 89 -19.22 0.68 3.42
N ALA A 90 -20.38 0.33 2.87
CA ALA A 90 -21.55 1.22 2.80
C ALA A 90 -21.93 1.84 4.15
N ALA A 91 -21.84 1.09 5.24
CA ALA A 91 -22.09 1.59 6.59
C ALA A 91 -21.12 2.71 7.02
N LEU A 92 -19.91 2.74 6.46
CA LEU A 92 -18.84 3.69 6.82
C LEU A 92 -18.87 4.96 5.95
N VAL A 93 -19.13 4.81 4.65
CA VAL A 93 -18.95 5.88 3.66
C VAL A 93 -20.20 6.20 2.82
N GLY A 94 -21.28 5.43 3.00
CA GLY A 94 -22.52 5.54 2.21
C GLY A 94 -22.47 4.75 0.90
N ASP A 95 -23.64 4.44 0.34
CA ASP A 95 -23.79 3.52 -0.79
C ASP A 95 -23.05 3.95 -2.06
N GLU A 96 -23.03 5.25 -2.35
CA GLU A 96 -22.42 5.80 -3.56
C GLU A 96 -20.89 5.68 -3.51
N ALA A 97 -20.26 6.11 -2.42
CA ALA A 97 -18.80 5.98 -2.22
C ALA A 97 -18.37 4.51 -1.99
N ALA A 98 -19.30 3.63 -1.63
CA ALA A 98 -19.04 2.22 -1.41
C ALA A 98 -18.95 1.40 -2.70
N GLN A 99 -19.43 1.92 -3.85
CA GLN A 99 -19.45 1.16 -5.10
C GLN A 99 -18.04 0.74 -5.51
N THR A 100 -17.86 -0.57 -5.72
CA THR A 100 -16.55 -1.20 -5.93
C THR A 100 -16.66 -2.27 -7.00
N ALA A 101 -15.69 -2.28 -7.91
CA ALA A 101 -15.46 -3.36 -8.84
C ALA A 101 -14.80 -4.55 -8.13
N VAL A 102 -15.42 -5.73 -8.17
CA VAL A 102 -14.94 -6.92 -7.47
C VAL A 102 -14.63 -8.04 -8.46
N LEU A 103 -13.44 -8.62 -8.32
CA LEU A 103 -12.95 -9.75 -9.12
C LEU A 103 -12.38 -10.80 -8.17
N ILE A 104 -12.92 -12.02 -8.16
CA ILE A 104 -12.45 -13.07 -7.24
C ILE A 104 -12.13 -14.33 -8.03
N GLY A 105 -10.83 -14.65 -8.13
CA GLY A 105 -10.37 -15.91 -8.69
C GLY A 105 -10.82 -17.10 -7.84
N ASP A 106 -11.28 -18.16 -8.49
CA ASP A 106 -11.69 -19.40 -7.83
C ASP A 106 -10.69 -20.51 -8.12
N TYR A 107 -9.79 -20.76 -7.16
CA TYR A 107 -8.77 -21.80 -7.28
C TYR A 107 -9.36 -23.21 -7.44
N ALA A 108 -10.57 -23.45 -6.91
CA ALA A 108 -11.20 -24.76 -7.04
C ALA A 108 -11.67 -25.05 -8.49
N VAL A 109 -11.76 -24.01 -9.34
CA VAL A 109 -12.00 -24.16 -10.78
C VAL A 109 -10.68 -24.16 -11.53
N LEU A 110 -10.24 -25.35 -11.97
CA LEU A 110 -9.06 -25.52 -12.82
C LEU A 110 -7.81 -24.79 -12.28
N ALA A 111 -7.58 -24.86 -10.97
CA ALA A 111 -6.46 -24.21 -10.26
C ALA A 111 -6.44 -22.67 -10.42
N GLY A 112 -7.60 -22.03 -10.59
CA GLY A 112 -7.72 -20.58 -10.76
C GLY A 112 -7.02 -20.06 -12.03
N THR A 113 -6.82 -20.95 -13.01
CA THR A 113 -6.14 -20.58 -14.26
C THR A 113 -7.01 -19.68 -15.13
N GLN A 114 -6.35 -18.80 -15.86
CA GLN A 114 -6.94 -17.76 -16.70
C GLN A 114 -7.30 -18.35 -18.07
N GLY A 115 -8.58 -18.64 -18.26
CA GLY A 115 -9.15 -19.13 -19.53
C GLY A 115 -9.70 -18.01 -20.43
N TYR A 116 -10.28 -18.40 -21.56
CA TYR A 116 -10.78 -17.42 -22.54
C TYR A 116 -11.95 -16.58 -22.00
N PHE A 117 -12.97 -17.20 -21.39
CA PHE A 117 -14.11 -16.45 -20.87
C PHE A 117 -13.76 -15.74 -19.56
N HIS A 118 -12.84 -16.28 -18.78
CA HIS A 118 -12.22 -15.61 -17.63
C HIS A 118 -11.61 -14.27 -18.04
N HIS A 119 -10.78 -14.25 -19.08
CA HIS A 119 -10.20 -13.01 -19.60
C HIS A 119 -11.27 -12.03 -20.09
N LYS A 120 -12.30 -12.50 -20.81
CA LYS A 120 -13.42 -11.62 -21.22
C LYS A 120 -14.16 -10.99 -20.04
N LYS A 121 -14.37 -11.75 -18.96
CA LYS A 121 -15.01 -11.24 -17.74
C LYS A 121 -14.14 -10.20 -17.04
N LEU A 122 -12.85 -10.49 -16.89
CA LEU A 122 -11.87 -9.57 -16.32
C LEU A 122 -11.79 -8.26 -17.13
N ASP A 123 -11.68 -8.36 -18.46
CA ASP A 123 -11.61 -7.21 -19.36
C ASP A 123 -12.86 -6.35 -19.23
N ARG A 124 -14.05 -6.96 -19.27
CA ARG A 124 -15.32 -6.24 -19.10
C ARG A 124 -15.39 -5.51 -17.77
N MET A 125 -14.89 -6.13 -16.71
CA MET A 125 -14.91 -5.51 -15.39
C MET A 125 -13.92 -4.34 -15.28
N CYS A 126 -12.75 -4.44 -15.91
CA CYS A 126 -11.80 -3.32 -15.99
C CYS A 126 -12.39 -2.15 -16.78
N GLU A 127 -13.06 -2.43 -17.90
CA GLU A 127 -13.76 -1.39 -18.68
C GLU A 127 -14.82 -0.67 -17.85
N LEU A 128 -15.62 -1.41 -17.07
CA LEU A 128 -16.63 -0.83 -16.19
C LEU A 128 -16.00 -0.03 -15.05
N ALA A 129 -14.93 -0.54 -14.43
CA ALA A 129 -14.21 0.17 -13.39
C ALA A 129 -13.67 1.52 -13.90
N GLU A 130 -13.12 1.55 -15.11
CA GLU A 130 -12.67 2.79 -15.75
C GLU A 130 -13.84 3.73 -16.07
N GLN A 131 -14.88 3.23 -16.76
CA GLN A 131 -16.02 4.05 -17.21
C GLN A 131 -16.79 4.69 -16.06
N LEU A 132 -16.94 3.93 -14.97
CA LEU A 132 -17.72 4.33 -13.80
C LEU A 132 -16.86 4.87 -12.65
N HIS A 133 -15.53 4.96 -12.86
CA HIS A 133 -14.56 5.38 -11.84
C HIS A 133 -14.68 4.59 -10.52
N LEU A 134 -14.88 3.28 -10.62
CA LEU A 134 -15.01 2.40 -9.46
C LEU A 134 -13.63 1.92 -8.99
N PRO A 135 -13.30 2.03 -7.70
CA PRO A 135 -12.16 1.30 -7.16
C PRO A 135 -12.32 -0.20 -7.38
N ALA A 136 -11.22 -0.93 -7.47
CA ALA A 136 -11.24 -2.36 -7.78
C ALA A 136 -10.51 -3.20 -6.72
N VAL A 137 -11.15 -4.29 -6.29
CA VAL A 137 -10.55 -5.30 -5.42
C VAL A 137 -10.50 -6.64 -6.17
N MET A 138 -9.31 -7.21 -6.29
CA MET A 138 -9.08 -8.46 -7.00
C MET A 138 -8.45 -9.53 -6.09
N TYR A 139 -9.06 -10.70 -5.98
CA TYR A 139 -8.42 -11.88 -5.40
C TYR A 139 -7.73 -12.67 -6.50
N THR A 140 -6.40 -12.78 -6.42
CA THR A 140 -5.55 -13.22 -7.54
C THR A 140 -5.08 -14.66 -7.44
N GLU A 141 -5.61 -15.48 -6.52
CA GLU A 141 -5.22 -16.89 -6.40
C GLU A 141 -5.41 -17.64 -7.73
N GLY A 142 -4.34 -18.28 -8.23
CA GLY A 142 -4.36 -19.02 -9.49
C GLY A 142 -3.00 -19.32 -10.12
N GLY A 143 -3.01 -20.26 -11.06
CA GLY A 143 -1.82 -20.82 -11.71
C GLY A 143 -1.39 -20.18 -13.04
N GLY A 144 -1.99 -19.06 -13.47
CA GLY A 144 -1.67 -18.41 -14.74
C GLY A 144 -2.51 -18.89 -15.92
N GLY A 145 -1.99 -18.75 -17.13
CA GLY A 145 -2.72 -19.04 -18.38
C GLY A 145 -3.18 -20.50 -18.48
N ARG A 146 -4.41 -20.72 -18.94
CA ARG A 146 -5.01 -22.05 -19.05
C ARG A 146 -4.70 -22.70 -20.41
N PRO A 147 -4.02 -23.86 -20.46
CA PRO A 147 -3.67 -24.52 -21.72
C PRO A 147 -4.82 -25.33 -22.36
N GLY A 148 -5.88 -25.62 -21.60
CA GLY A 148 -6.89 -26.62 -21.98
C GLY A 148 -8.13 -26.10 -22.70
N ASP A 149 -8.21 -24.81 -23.07
CA ASP A 149 -9.37 -24.21 -23.72
C ASP A 149 -9.35 -24.50 -25.23
N THR A 150 -10.03 -25.56 -25.64
CA THR A 150 -9.97 -26.12 -27.01
C THR A 150 -11.03 -25.59 -27.97
N ASP A 151 -12.10 -24.96 -27.47
CA ASP A 151 -13.15 -24.41 -28.34
C ASP A 151 -12.69 -23.17 -29.10
N ILE A 152 -11.66 -22.51 -28.57
CA ILE A 152 -11.11 -21.29 -29.15
C ILE A 152 -9.72 -21.62 -29.66
N VAL A 153 -9.54 -21.51 -30.97
CA VAL A 153 -8.20 -21.44 -31.55
C VAL A 153 -7.66 -20.05 -31.22
N THR A 154 -6.92 -19.91 -30.12
CA THR A 154 -6.05 -18.74 -29.93
C THR A 154 -5.17 -18.69 -31.16
N GLY A 155 -5.32 -17.68 -32.03
CA GLY A 155 -4.84 -17.76 -33.42
C GLY A 155 -3.46 -18.41 -33.56
N VAL A 156 -2.48 -17.94 -32.77
CA VAL A 156 -1.16 -18.58 -32.63
C VAL A 156 -0.69 -18.62 -31.16
N SER A 157 -0.68 -17.50 -30.44
CA SER A 157 0.01 -17.38 -29.14
C SER A 157 -0.83 -16.88 -27.97
N GLY A 158 -1.98 -16.24 -28.23
CA GLY A 158 -2.78 -15.59 -27.18
C GLY A 158 -2.13 -14.33 -26.56
N LEU A 159 -1.05 -13.82 -27.15
CA LEU A 159 -0.32 -12.62 -26.67
C LEU A 159 -1.06 -11.30 -26.96
N ASP A 160 -2.17 -11.35 -27.69
CA ASP A 160 -3.08 -10.23 -27.93
C ASP A 160 -4.12 -10.05 -26.81
N VAL A 161 -4.10 -10.89 -25.77
CA VAL A 161 -4.95 -10.75 -24.59
C VAL A 161 -4.76 -9.39 -23.92
N ARG A 162 -5.88 -8.71 -23.64
CA ARG A 162 -5.86 -7.32 -23.16
C ARG A 162 -5.84 -7.21 -21.64
N SER A 163 -6.15 -8.26 -20.89
CA SER A 163 -6.38 -8.20 -19.43
C SER A 163 -5.26 -7.56 -18.63
N PHE A 164 -4.01 -7.88 -18.94
CA PHE A 164 -2.87 -7.29 -18.23
C PHE A 164 -2.74 -5.78 -18.52
N LEU A 165 -2.98 -5.38 -19.77
CA LEU A 165 -3.01 -3.98 -20.17
C LEU A 165 -4.21 -3.25 -19.54
N SER A 166 -5.41 -3.84 -19.60
CA SER A 166 -6.65 -3.27 -19.05
C SER A 166 -6.51 -3.03 -17.54
N TRP A 167 -6.02 -4.01 -16.79
CA TRP A 167 -5.79 -3.87 -15.34
C TRP A 167 -4.69 -2.86 -15.02
N ALA A 168 -3.57 -2.87 -15.77
CA ALA A 168 -2.47 -1.93 -15.55
C ALA A 168 -2.88 -0.48 -15.83
N ARG A 169 -3.68 -0.24 -16.87
CA ARG A 169 -4.15 1.10 -17.28
C ARG A 169 -5.03 1.78 -16.26
N LEU A 170 -5.73 1.01 -15.41
CA LEU A 170 -6.51 1.55 -14.30
C LEU A 170 -5.62 2.27 -13.26
N GLY A 171 -4.31 2.03 -13.26
CA GLY A 171 -3.35 2.70 -12.37
C GLY A 171 -3.38 4.21 -12.53
N GLY A 172 -3.59 4.92 -11.43
CA GLY A 172 -3.77 6.38 -11.41
C GLY A 172 -5.15 6.87 -11.85
N ILE A 173 -6.04 5.99 -12.29
CA ILE A 173 -7.45 6.31 -12.60
C ILE A 173 -8.34 5.91 -11.43
N VAL A 174 -8.25 4.66 -10.97
CA VAL A 174 -9.00 4.13 -9.83
C VAL A 174 -8.09 3.31 -8.91
N PRO A 175 -8.32 3.30 -7.58
CA PRO A 175 -7.54 2.49 -6.65
C PRO A 175 -7.68 1.00 -6.94
N ARG A 176 -6.57 0.27 -6.98
CA ARG A 176 -6.53 -1.18 -7.21
C ARG A 176 -5.89 -1.89 -6.03
N ILE A 177 -6.65 -2.79 -5.42
CA ILE A 177 -6.19 -3.64 -4.31
C ILE A 177 -6.19 -5.08 -4.78
N ALA A 178 -5.03 -5.74 -4.70
CA ALA A 178 -4.92 -7.17 -4.95
C ALA A 178 -4.76 -7.92 -3.63
N VAL A 179 -5.55 -8.98 -3.47
CA VAL A 179 -5.53 -9.89 -2.33
C VAL A 179 -5.09 -11.26 -2.82
N ASN A 180 -4.21 -11.93 -2.09
CA ASN A 180 -3.82 -13.29 -2.39
C ASN A 180 -3.83 -14.19 -1.15
N ASN A 181 -4.37 -15.39 -1.32
CA ASN A 181 -4.11 -16.55 -0.48
C ASN A 181 -3.63 -17.69 -1.38
N GLY A 182 -2.69 -18.51 -0.90
CA GLY A 182 -2.19 -19.66 -1.66
C GLY A 182 -1.32 -19.28 -2.87
N TYR A 183 -1.52 -19.97 -4.00
CA TYR A 183 -0.63 -19.84 -5.15
C TYR A 183 -1.02 -18.70 -6.08
N CYS A 184 -0.05 -17.90 -6.51
CA CYS A 184 -0.22 -16.81 -7.46
C CYS A 184 0.92 -16.84 -8.49
N PHE A 185 0.68 -17.45 -9.65
CA PHE A 185 1.74 -17.65 -10.65
C PHE A 185 1.43 -17.02 -12.01
N ALA A 186 2.50 -16.64 -12.72
CA ALA A 186 2.45 -16.12 -14.08
C ALA A 186 1.47 -14.94 -14.23
N GLY A 187 0.43 -15.08 -15.06
CA GLY A 187 -0.54 -14.01 -15.30
C GLY A 187 -1.26 -13.55 -14.03
N ASN A 188 -1.51 -14.44 -13.07
CA ASN A 188 -2.11 -14.07 -11.79
C ASN A 188 -1.15 -13.18 -10.97
N ALA A 189 0.13 -13.53 -10.94
CA ALA A 189 1.17 -12.73 -10.28
C ALA A 189 1.38 -11.38 -10.97
N ALA A 190 1.28 -11.33 -12.30
CA ALA A 190 1.35 -10.08 -13.06
C ALA A 190 0.20 -9.13 -12.70
N LEU A 191 -1.02 -9.63 -12.53
CA LEU A 191 -2.16 -8.83 -12.06
C LEU A 191 -1.96 -8.36 -10.61
N PHE A 192 -1.47 -9.25 -9.73
CA PHE A 192 -1.18 -8.93 -8.33
C PHE A 192 -0.12 -7.82 -8.22
N GLY A 193 1.03 -7.99 -8.87
CA GLY A 193 2.14 -7.03 -8.82
C GLY A 193 1.86 -5.70 -9.53
N ALA A 194 0.84 -5.66 -10.40
CA ALA A 194 0.41 -4.43 -11.07
C ALA A 194 -0.57 -3.59 -10.24
N ALA A 195 -1.09 -4.10 -9.10
CA ALA A 195 -2.00 -3.36 -8.23
C ALA A 195 -1.31 -2.22 -7.46
N ASP A 196 -2.09 -1.27 -6.95
CA ASP A 196 -1.57 -0.15 -6.17
C ASP A 196 -1.21 -0.59 -4.74
N ILE A 197 -2.05 -1.47 -4.18
CA ILE A 197 -1.84 -2.11 -2.88
C ILE A 197 -1.91 -3.63 -3.01
N THR A 198 -0.91 -4.32 -2.45
CA THR A 198 -0.82 -5.78 -2.42
C THR A 198 -0.96 -6.34 -1.02
N ILE A 199 -1.93 -7.23 -0.83
CA ILE A 199 -2.23 -7.90 0.44
C ILE A 199 -2.10 -9.40 0.22
N ALA A 200 -1.31 -10.09 1.05
CA ALA A 200 -1.19 -11.53 0.95
C ALA A 200 -1.23 -12.19 2.32
N THR A 201 -1.76 -13.41 2.36
CA THR A 201 -1.69 -14.25 3.57
C THR A 201 -0.29 -14.79 3.78
N LYS A 202 0.04 -15.22 5.00
CA LYS A 202 1.29 -15.94 5.31
C LYS A 202 1.45 -17.22 4.47
N THR A 203 0.33 -17.83 4.05
CA THR A 203 0.28 -19.03 3.21
C THR A 203 0.36 -18.74 1.71
N SER A 204 0.73 -17.52 1.31
CA SER A 204 0.88 -17.14 -0.10
C SER A 204 2.26 -17.44 -0.69
N TYR A 205 2.26 -17.79 -1.97
CA TYR A 205 3.44 -18.06 -2.80
C TYR A 205 3.24 -17.40 -4.17
N ILE A 206 4.01 -16.34 -4.43
CA ILE A 206 3.77 -15.41 -5.53
C ILE A 206 4.99 -15.38 -6.45
N GLY A 207 4.80 -15.64 -7.76
CA GLY A 207 5.92 -15.66 -8.70
C GLY A 207 5.53 -15.44 -10.15
N MET A 208 6.38 -14.73 -10.91
CA MET A 208 6.16 -14.52 -12.36
C MET A 208 6.20 -15.82 -13.17
N ALA A 209 6.70 -16.91 -12.60
CA ALA A 209 6.71 -18.24 -13.18
C ALA A 209 6.24 -19.27 -12.14
N GLY A 210 5.39 -20.22 -12.55
CA GLY A 210 5.05 -21.39 -11.73
C GLY A 210 6.05 -22.53 -11.94
N PRO A 211 5.93 -23.64 -11.18
CA PRO A 211 6.89 -24.75 -11.19
C PRO A 211 7.20 -25.30 -12.59
N ALA A 212 6.15 -25.55 -13.39
CA ALA A 212 6.30 -26.09 -14.73
C ALA A 212 7.08 -25.15 -15.66
N MET A 213 6.87 -23.84 -15.56
CA MET A 213 7.57 -22.85 -16.38
C MET A 213 9.05 -22.77 -16.02
N ILE A 214 9.39 -22.89 -14.73
CA ILE A 214 10.79 -22.93 -14.25
C ILE A 214 11.48 -24.21 -14.73
N GLU A 215 10.84 -25.36 -14.57
CA GLU A 215 11.39 -26.64 -15.00
C GLU A 215 11.63 -26.68 -16.51
N TYR A 216 10.61 -26.35 -17.31
CA TYR A 216 10.74 -26.37 -18.77
C TYR A 216 11.63 -25.25 -19.32
N GLY A 217 11.92 -24.22 -18.51
CA GLY A 217 12.95 -23.23 -18.79
C GLY A 217 14.39 -23.69 -18.49
N GLY A 218 14.58 -24.91 -17.98
CA GLY A 218 15.90 -25.46 -17.66
C GLY A 218 16.49 -24.97 -16.33
N LEU A 219 15.67 -24.37 -15.45
CA LEU A 219 16.10 -23.79 -14.16
C LEU A 219 15.89 -24.74 -12.97
N GLY A 220 15.70 -26.02 -13.24
CA GLY A 220 15.53 -27.07 -12.24
C GLY A 220 14.08 -27.26 -11.79
N LYS A 221 13.88 -28.25 -10.90
CA LYS A 221 12.59 -28.62 -10.32
C LYS A 221 12.45 -28.02 -8.93
N HIS A 222 11.35 -27.32 -8.70
CA HIS A 222 11.04 -26.67 -7.43
C HIS A 222 9.59 -26.95 -7.06
N ALA A 223 9.31 -27.12 -5.77
CA ALA A 223 7.96 -27.15 -5.26
C ALA A 223 7.31 -25.77 -5.41
N PRO A 224 5.98 -25.68 -5.61
CA PRO A 224 5.28 -24.39 -5.65
C PRO A 224 5.53 -23.53 -4.40
N THR A 225 5.74 -24.17 -3.25
CA THR A 225 6.00 -23.50 -1.96
C THR A 225 7.42 -22.93 -1.84
N GLU A 226 8.32 -23.22 -2.78
CA GLU A 226 9.66 -22.63 -2.83
C GLU A 226 9.68 -21.35 -3.68
N ILE A 227 8.58 -21.05 -4.39
CA ILE A 227 8.50 -19.94 -5.35
C ILE A 227 7.82 -18.74 -4.70
N GLY A 228 8.63 -17.74 -4.36
CA GLY A 228 8.20 -16.49 -3.75
C GLY A 228 7.31 -16.63 -2.51
N PRO A 229 7.77 -17.33 -1.46
CA PRO A 229 7.10 -17.34 -0.15
C PRO A 229 6.81 -15.92 0.38
N SER A 230 5.70 -15.76 1.09
CA SER A 230 5.22 -14.46 1.58
C SER A 230 6.24 -13.69 2.41
N ASP A 231 7.04 -14.35 3.25
CA ASP A 231 8.10 -13.73 4.07
C ASP A 231 9.23 -13.12 3.22
N VAL A 232 9.63 -13.80 2.14
CA VAL A 232 10.59 -13.28 1.16
C VAL A 232 9.99 -12.09 0.40
N GLN A 233 8.72 -12.19 0.00
CA GLN A 233 8.01 -11.15 -0.75
C GLN A 233 7.68 -9.90 0.11
N GLU A 234 7.58 -10.08 1.43
CA GLU A 234 7.46 -8.96 2.36
C GLU A 234 8.77 -8.17 2.45
N LEU A 235 9.90 -8.87 2.56
CA LEU A 235 11.22 -8.25 2.71
C LEU A 235 11.66 -7.51 1.43
N ASN A 236 11.34 -8.04 0.25
CA ASN A 236 11.70 -7.42 -1.03
C ASN A 236 10.71 -6.34 -1.50
N GLY A 237 9.65 -6.07 -0.73
CA GLY A 237 8.70 -4.99 -0.99
C GLY A 237 7.63 -5.31 -2.03
N VAL A 238 7.44 -6.58 -2.40
CA VAL A 238 6.30 -7.02 -3.21
C VAL A 238 4.99 -6.95 -2.43
N LEU A 239 5.02 -7.21 -1.12
CA LEU A 239 3.83 -7.16 -0.25
C LEU A 239 3.75 -5.84 0.51
N ASP A 240 2.60 -5.18 0.43
CA ASP A 240 2.29 -4.00 1.26
C ASP A 240 1.77 -4.42 2.64
N ILE A 241 0.92 -5.46 2.70
CA ILE A 241 0.35 -6.00 3.95
C ILE A 241 0.44 -7.52 3.92
N VAL A 242 0.88 -8.11 5.03
CA VAL A 242 0.83 -9.55 5.28
C VAL A 242 -0.22 -9.84 6.34
N ALA A 243 -1.14 -10.74 6.03
CA ALA A 243 -2.23 -11.17 6.91
C ALA A 243 -2.04 -12.63 7.36
N ASP A 244 -2.58 -13.01 8.50
CA ASP A 244 -2.56 -14.38 9.01
C ASP A 244 -3.43 -15.31 8.16
N ASP A 245 -4.60 -14.83 7.73
CA ASP A 245 -5.57 -15.59 6.96
C ASP A 245 -6.40 -14.70 6.00
N GLU A 246 -7.32 -15.32 5.26
CA GLU A 246 -8.20 -14.62 4.32
C GLU A 246 -9.17 -13.64 4.99
N ALA A 247 -9.55 -13.87 6.26
CA ALA A 247 -10.43 -12.97 7.00
C ALA A 247 -9.72 -11.65 7.32
N GLU A 248 -8.50 -11.75 7.84
CA GLU A 248 -7.66 -10.58 8.10
C GLU A 248 -7.28 -9.87 6.79
N ALA A 249 -6.97 -10.62 5.72
CA ALA A 249 -6.68 -10.04 4.41
C ALA A 249 -7.88 -9.25 3.85
N THR A 250 -9.11 -9.78 4.02
CA THR A 250 -10.34 -9.09 3.62
C THR A 250 -10.58 -7.83 4.45
N ALA A 251 -10.37 -7.91 5.77
CA ALA A 251 -10.48 -6.76 6.66
C ALA A 251 -9.46 -5.66 6.32
N ALA A 252 -8.23 -6.05 5.98
CA ALA A 252 -7.20 -5.12 5.51
C ALA A 252 -7.59 -4.48 4.17
N ALA A 253 -8.13 -5.25 3.22
CA ALA A 253 -8.60 -4.71 1.94
C ALA A 253 -9.72 -3.69 2.13
N LYS A 254 -10.73 -4.00 2.96
CA LYS A 254 -11.82 -3.07 3.33
C LYS A 254 -11.27 -1.79 3.99
N LYS A 255 -10.35 -1.94 4.94
CA LYS A 255 -9.75 -0.82 5.67
C LYS A 255 -8.97 0.10 4.74
N VAL A 256 -8.10 -0.47 3.90
CA VAL A 256 -7.31 0.28 2.91
C VAL A 256 -8.20 0.97 1.89
N LEU A 257 -9.20 0.26 1.36
CA LEU A 257 -10.17 0.84 0.42
C LEU A 257 -10.83 2.09 1.01
N SER A 258 -11.18 2.05 2.30
CA SER A 258 -11.86 3.16 2.97
C SER A 258 -11.12 4.49 2.86
N TYR A 259 -9.78 4.51 2.81
CA TYR A 259 -9.04 5.78 2.71
C TYR A 259 -9.30 6.49 1.38
N PHE A 260 -9.59 5.73 0.31
CA PHE A 260 -9.92 6.25 -1.01
C PHE A 260 -11.42 6.57 -1.17
N GLN A 261 -12.26 6.13 -0.23
CA GLN A 261 -13.71 6.35 -0.24
C GLN A 261 -14.14 7.63 0.50
N GLY A 262 -13.18 8.44 0.98
CA GLY A 262 -13.44 9.76 1.53
C GLY A 262 -13.45 9.83 3.06
N ARG A 263 -14.14 10.85 3.60
CA ARG A 263 -14.13 11.20 5.02
C ARG A 263 -15.13 10.36 5.81
N VAL A 264 -14.72 9.88 6.97
CA VAL A 264 -15.60 9.21 7.94
C VAL A 264 -16.17 10.24 8.92
N ARG A 265 -17.44 10.11 9.29
CA ARG A 265 -18.13 11.07 10.18
C ARG A 265 -17.82 10.82 11.66
N GLU A 266 -17.80 9.56 12.06
CA GLU A 266 -17.56 9.15 13.43
C GLU A 266 -16.08 8.81 13.64
N TRP A 267 -15.44 9.48 14.60
CA TRP A 267 -14.04 9.28 14.92
C TRP A 267 -13.77 9.60 16.39
N HIS A 268 -12.73 8.98 16.92
CA HIS A 268 -12.23 9.23 18.27
C HIS A 268 -10.71 9.39 18.19
N ALA A 269 -10.15 10.28 19.01
CA ALA A 269 -8.71 10.48 19.10
C ALA A 269 -8.26 10.29 20.55
N PRO A 270 -7.06 9.71 20.78
CA PRO A 270 -6.46 9.70 22.10
C PRO A 270 -6.22 11.11 22.66
N ASP A 271 -5.93 11.20 23.95
CA ASP A 271 -5.39 12.43 24.52
C ASP A 271 -4.04 12.75 23.89
N GLN A 272 -3.86 14.00 23.44
CA GLN A 272 -2.65 14.45 22.76
C GLN A 272 -1.57 14.93 23.73
N ARG A 273 -1.90 15.21 25.00
CA ARG A 273 -0.94 15.71 26.01
C ARG A 273 0.30 14.83 26.20
N PRO A 274 0.21 13.48 26.16
CA PRO A 274 1.39 12.60 26.26
C PRO A 274 2.44 12.82 25.15
N LEU A 275 2.11 13.49 24.04
CA LEU A 275 3.08 13.81 22.99
C LEU A 275 4.21 14.73 23.48
N ARG A 276 3.99 15.51 24.55
CA ARG A 276 5.00 16.42 25.13
C ARG A 276 6.22 15.68 25.67
N ASP A 277 6.00 14.45 26.14
CA ASP A 277 7.02 13.61 26.77
C ASP A 277 7.31 12.35 25.93
N ALA A 278 6.87 12.31 24.66
CA ALA A 278 6.97 11.13 23.81
C ALA A 278 8.40 10.81 23.35
N LEU A 279 9.29 11.81 23.38
CA LEU A 279 10.68 11.70 22.96
C LEU A 279 11.60 11.73 24.20
N PRO A 280 12.68 10.93 24.22
CA PRO A 280 13.71 11.03 25.25
C PRO A 280 14.36 12.43 25.26
N GLU A 281 14.67 12.94 26.46
CA GLU A 281 15.38 14.22 26.61
C GLU A 281 16.76 14.21 25.94
N ASP A 282 17.49 13.09 26.04
CA ASP A 282 18.76 12.92 25.34
C ASP A 282 18.52 12.53 23.87
N ARG A 283 18.89 13.46 22.98
CA ARG A 283 18.77 13.39 21.51
C ARG A 283 19.47 12.20 20.85
N ARG A 284 20.31 11.47 21.57
CA ARG A 284 21.00 10.27 21.09
C ARG A 284 20.14 9.01 21.18
N PHE A 285 19.14 8.99 22.07
CA PHE A 285 18.27 7.81 22.21
C PHE A 285 17.14 7.82 21.17
N GLY A 286 16.89 6.64 20.61
CA GLY A 286 15.72 6.40 19.75
C GLY A 286 14.44 6.24 20.55
N TYR A 287 13.30 6.31 19.86
CA TYR A 287 11.97 6.07 20.41
C TYR A 287 11.10 5.36 19.38
N ASN A 288 10.01 4.73 19.84
CA ASN A 288 9.07 4.08 18.94
C ASN A 288 8.11 5.13 18.35
N VAL A 289 8.40 5.59 17.12
CA VAL A 289 7.58 6.58 16.43
C VAL A 289 6.13 6.10 16.20
N ARG A 290 5.86 4.79 16.16
CA ARG A 290 4.49 4.27 16.03
C ARG A 290 3.60 4.68 17.19
N ARG A 291 4.16 4.86 18.41
CA ARG A 291 3.39 5.40 19.54
C ARG A 291 2.97 6.85 19.33
N VAL A 292 3.82 7.65 18.66
CA VAL A 292 3.48 9.02 18.26
C VAL A 292 2.36 9.00 17.22
N ILE A 293 2.47 8.12 16.22
CA ILE A 293 1.45 7.93 15.18
C ILE A 293 0.11 7.53 15.79
N ASP A 294 0.10 6.51 16.66
CA ASP A 294 -1.12 6.00 17.31
C ASP A 294 -1.80 7.06 18.18
N THR A 295 -1.01 7.94 18.80
CA THR A 295 -1.54 9.06 19.58
C THR A 295 -2.15 10.13 18.67
N LEU A 296 -1.52 10.43 17.52
CA LEU A 296 -1.99 11.45 16.57
C LEU A 296 -3.21 10.99 15.76
N ALA A 297 -3.22 9.75 15.31
CA ALA A 297 -4.24 9.19 14.43
C ALA A 297 -5.59 9.05 15.13
N ASP A 298 -6.67 9.00 14.35
CA ASP A 298 -7.94 8.48 14.88
C ASP A 298 -7.73 7.04 15.35
N THR A 299 -8.37 6.67 16.46
CA THR A 299 -8.19 5.36 17.10
C THR A 299 -8.45 4.23 16.10
N GLY A 300 -7.49 3.32 15.97
CA GLY A 300 -7.57 2.19 15.04
C GLY A 300 -7.45 2.54 13.56
N SER A 301 -7.23 3.81 13.20
CA SER A 301 -7.23 4.26 11.81
C SER A 301 -5.88 4.12 11.10
N PHE A 302 -4.76 3.91 11.80
CA PHE A 302 -3.47 3.74 11.14
C PHE A 302 -3.37 2.36 10.49
N THR A 303 -2.88 2.32 9.25
CA THR A 303 -2.54 1.13 8.49
C THR A 303 -1.17 1.33 7.86
N GLU A 304 -0.16 0.68 8.43
CA GLU A 304 1.21 0.70 7.94
C GLU A 304 1.34 -0.16 6.68
N LEU A 305 2.08 0.34 5.68
CA LEU A 305 2.38 -0.38 4.44
C LEU A 305 3.87 -0.71 4.37
N ARG A 306 4.18 -1.90 3.84
CA ARG A 306 5.54 -2.42 3.64
C ARG A 306 6.37 -2.33 4.91
N ARG A 307 5.81 -2.80 6.04
CA ARG A 307 6.44 -2.67 7.36
C ARG A 307 7.84 -3.29 7.42
N ALA A 308 8.09 -4.40 6.73
CA ALA A 308 9.39 -5.07 6.73
C ALA A 308 10.39 -4.53 5.68
N HIS A 309 9.95 -3.69 4.74
CA HIS A 309 10.78 -3.18 3.63
C HIS A 309 11.04 -1.68 3.76
N GLY A 310 12.31 -1.25 3.62
CA GLY A 310 12.70 0.16 3.83
C GLY A 310 12.29 0.68 5.21
N ARG A 311 12.59 -0.08 6.27
CA ARG A 311 12.04 0.05 7.64
C ARG A 311 12.32 1.40 8.31
N ASN A 312 13.41 2.04 7.90
CA ASN A 312 13.88 3.37 8.31
C ASN A 312 12.95 4.51 7.87
N VAL A 313 12.02 4.28 6.92
CA VAL A 313 10.91 5.20 6.64
C VAL A 313 9.60 4.43 6.61
N ILE A 314 8.70 4.79 7.52
CA ILE A 314 7.35 4.28 7.62
C ILE A 314 6.47 5.03 6.64
N THR A 315 5.65 4.28 5.90
CA THR A 315 4.61 4.79 5.02
C THR A 315 3.30 4.11 5.39
N GLY A 316 2.19 4.83 5.36
CA GLY A 316 0.90 4.23 5.63
C GLY A 316 -0.23 5.24 5.56
N PHE A 317 -1.46 4.77 5.72
CA PHE A 317 -2.63 5.63 5.76
C PHE A 317 -3.12 5.78 7.19
N MET A 318 -3.60 6.96 7.54
CA MET A 318 -4.31 7.20 8.80
C MET A 318 -5.47 8.16 8.58
N ARG A 319 -6.26 8.39 9.62
CA ARG A 319 -7.26 9.45 9.62
C ARG A 319 -6.99 10.48 10.70
N LEU A 320 -7.28 11.74 10.38
CA LEU A 320 -7.32 12.85 11.33
C LEU A 320 -8.69 13.52 11.24
N GLU A 321 -9.50 13.32 12.27
CA GLU A 321 -10.90 13.78 12.33
C GLU A 321 -11.75 13.16 11.22
N GLY A 322 -11.49 11.89 10.90
CA GLY A 322 -12.11 11.15 9.81
C GLY A 322 -11.54 11.46 8.42
N LEU A 323 -10.72 12.51 8.26
CA LEU A 323 -10.06 12.85 6.99
C LEU A 323 -8.95 11.84 6.70
N PRO A 324 -8.99 11.10 5.57
CA PRO A 324 -7.89 10.20 5.20
C PRO A 324 -6.66 11.00 4.79
N VAL A 325 -5.49 10.59 5.28
CA VAL A 325 -4.19 11.19 4.94
C VAL A 325 -3.16 10.08 4.72
N GLY A 326 -2.23 10.31 3.80
CA GLY A 326 -1.00 9.53 3.72
C GLY A 326 0.00 10.01 4.76
N LEU A 327 0.70 9.09 5.43
CA LEU A 327 1.73 9.37 6.41
C LEU A 327 3.08 8.90 5.90
N VAL A 328 4.09 9.77 6.02
CA VAL A 328 5.51 9.45 5.84
C VAL A 328 6.24 9.82 7.13
N THR A 329 7.03 8.91 7.70
CA THR A 329 7.84 9.24 8.88
C THR A 329 9.11 8.44 8.99
N SER A 330 10.18 9.07 9.46
CA SER A 330 11.46 8.41 9.74
C SER A 330 11.34 7.53 10.98
N ASP A 331 11.90 6.32 10.96
CA ASP A 331 12.02 5.47 12.16
C ASP A 331 13.45 5.55 12.71
N CYS A 332 13.63 6.32 13.78
CA CYS A 332 14.94 6.49 14.40
C CYS A 332 15.50 5.20 15.06
N GLN A 333 14.69 4.15 15.21
CA GLN A 333 15.17 2.84 15.69
C GLN A 333 15.90 2.04 14.59
N HIS A 334 15.83 2.49 13.32
CA HIS A 334 16.45 1.85 12.17
C HIS A 334 17.34 2.83 11.43
N LEU A 335 18.65 2.54 11.36
CA LEU A 335 19.63 3.42 10.72
C LEU A 335 19.58 4.88 11.24
N ALA A 336 19.18 5.06 12.51
CA ALA A 336 18.94 6.36 13.12
C ALA A 336 17.91 7.25 12.37
N GLY A 337 17.07 6.67 11.50
CA GLY A 337 16.11 7.39 10.65
C GLY A 337 16.71 7.91 9.34
N ALA A 338 17.94 7.53 8.99
CA ALA A 338 18.56 7.91 7.73
C ALA A 338 17.77 7.35 6.55
N VAL A 339 17.60 8.15 5.48
CA VAL A 339 16.90 7.73 4.27
C VAL A 339 17.88 7.00 3.35
N ASP A 340 17.76 5.69 3.23
CA ASP A 340 18.57 4.88 2.32
C ASP A 340 17.89 4.70 0.95
N SER A 341 18.57 4.00 0.04
CA SER A 341 18.08 3.75 -1.32
C SER A 341 16.71 3.05 -1.34
N VAL A 342 16.52 2.07 -0.47
CA VAL A 342 15.28 1.27 -0.40
C VAL A 342 14.13 2.10 0.16
N ALA A 343 14.36 2.82 1.25
CA ALA A 343 13.36 3.73 1.82
C ALA A 343 13.02 4.88 0.87
N ALA A 344 13.97 5.39 0.09
CA ALA A 344 13.72 6.42 -0.90
C ALA A 344 12.76 5.94 -2.00
N GLU A 345 12.99 4.76 -2.58
CA GLU A 345 12.11 4.16 -3.60
C GLU A 345 10.70 3.87 -3.02
N LYS A 346 10.64 3.29 -1.82
CA LYS A 346 9.38 3.06 -1.09
C LYS A 346 8.59 4.36 -0.89
N THR A 347 9.26 5.40 -0.42
CA THR A 347 8.63 6.70 -0.13
C THR A 347 8.20 7.38 -1.43
N ALA A 348 9.02 7.37 -2.48
CA ALA A 348 8.68 7.96 -3.78
C ALA A 348 7.43 7.31 -4.40
N ARG A 349 7.30 5.98 -4.31
CA ARG A 349 6.10 5.26 -4.74
C ARG A 349 4.88 5.70 -3.93
N PHE A 350 5.01 5.83 -2.61
CA PHE A 350 3.91 6.21 -1.73
C PHE A 350 3.44 7.66 -1.94
N LEU A 351 4.36 8.61 -2.17
CA LEU A 351 4.02 9.99 -2.51
C LEU A 351 3.22 10.05 -3.82
N THR A 352 3.66 9.32 -4.84
CA THR A 352 2.97 9.21 -6.13
C THR A 352 1.57 8.61 -5.97
N LEU A 353 1.44 7.56 -5.15
CA LEU A 353 0.15 6.93 -4.84
C LEU A 353 -0.83 7.91 -4.18
N CYS A 354 -0.37 8.66 -3.16
CA CYS A 354 -1.19 9.66 -2.49
C CYS A 354 -1.62 10.76 -3.45
N ASP A 355 -0.72 11.25 -4.30
CA ASP A 355 -1.05 12.30 -5.26
C ASP A 355 -2.09 11.84 -6.30
N ALA A 356 -1.92 10.63 -6.84
CA ALA A 356 -2.82 10.03 -7.82
C ALA A 356 -4.27 9.95 -7.29
N PHE A 357 -4.44 9.57 -6.02
CA PHE A 357 -5.76 9.44 -5.39
C PHE A 357 -6.12 10.59 -4.46
N ARG A 358 -5.47 11.75 -4.65
CA ARG A 358 -5.81 13.04 -4.01
C ARG A 358 -5.78 13.00 -2.48
N LEU A 359 -4.97 12.13 -1.90
CA LEU A 359 -4.77 12.06 -0.46
C LEU A 359 -3.74 13.11 -0.01
N PRO A 360 -4.07 13.97 0.96
CA PRO A 360 -3.09 14.86 1.57
C PRO A 360 -2.02 14.05 2.29
N ILE A 361 -0.81 14.62 2.39
CA ILE A 361 0.35 13.94 2.95
C ILE A 361 0.77 14.63 4.24
N VAL A 362 0.98 13.85 5.29
CA VAL A 362 1.57 14.26 6.56
C VAL A 362 2.95 13.67 6.64
N VAL A 363 3.95 14.50 6.91
CA VAL A 363 5.33 14.08 7.11
C VAL A 363 5.70 14.33 8.57
N LEU A 364 6.15 13.29 9.28
CA LEU A 364 6.73 13.43 10.61
C LEU A 364 8.24 13.18 10.51
N THR A 365 9.02 14.25 10.57
CA THR A 365 10.46 14.23 10.25
C THR A 365 11.32 14.05 11.52
N ASP A 366 12.12 12.99 11.55
CA ASP A 366 13.22 12.76 12.51
C ASP A 366 14.36 12.02 11.81
N THR A 367 15.04 12.70 10.89
CA THR A 367 16.08 12.11 10.03
C THR A 367 17.42 12.84 10.11
N PRO A 368 18.55 12.10 10.15
CA PRO A 368 19.89 12.63 9.96
C PRO A 368 20.22 12.95 8.49
N GLY A 369 19.28 12.74 7.57
CA GLY A 369 19.46 12.97 6.14
C GLY A 369 19.54 11.65 5.37
N PHE A 370 20.16 11.69 4.19
CA PHE A 370 20.38 10.47 3.41
C PHE A 370 21.45 9.59 4.03
N MET A 371 21.32 8.28 3.79
CA MET A 371 22.38 7.32 4.10
C MET A 371 23.60 7.58 3.21
N VAL A 372 24.77 7.65 3.83
CA VAL A 372 26.05 7.88 3.16
C VAL A 372 26.97 6.67 3.29
N GLY A 373 28.02 6.63 2.48
CA GLY A 373 29.06 5.59 2.54
C GLY A 373 29.14 4.75 1.26
N VAL A 374 30.29 4.11 1.05
CA VAL A 374 30.59 3.36 -0.20
C VAL A 374 29.54 2.31 -0.50
N ASP A 375 29.00 1.63 0.52
CA ASP A 375 27.97 0.61 0.32
C ASP A 375 26.61 1.20 -0.07
N SER A 376 26.28 2.41 0.38
CA SER A 376 25.10 3.17 -0.09
C SER A 376 25.24 3.47 -1.59
N GLU A 377 26.43 3.94 -2.00
CA GLU A 377 26.68 4.28 -3.41
C GLU A 377 26.64 3.04 -4.33
N ARG A 378 27.11 1.88 -3.85
CA ARG A 378 27.00 0.60 -4.58
C ARG A 378 25.56 0.17 -4.83
N GLN A 379 24.59 0.64 -4.03
CA GLN A 379 23.16 0.38 -4.23
C GLN A 379 22.51 1.34 -5.23
N GLY A 380 23.26 2.28 -5.80
CA GLY A 380 22.74 3.30 -6.71
C GLY A 380 22.05 4.48 -6.01
N ALA A 381 22.52 4.84 -4.81
CA ALA A 381 21.97 5.90 -3.96
C ALA A 381 21.66 7.19 -4.73
N VAL A 382 22.60 7.70 -5.52
CA VAL A 382 22.42 8.93 -6.32
C VAL A 382 21.12 8.90 -7.13
N ARG A 383 20.83 7.79 -7.84
CA ARG A 383 19.62 7.69 -8.67
C ARG A 383 18.37 7.53 -7.80
N LYS A 384 18.41 6.59 -6.86
CA LYS A 384 17.24 6.17 -6.07
C LYS A 384 16.77 7.26 -5.09
N MET A 385 17.72 7.92 -4.42
CA MET A 385 17.42 9.04 -3.52
C MET A 385 16.94 10.28 -4.30
N SER A 386 17.47 10.52 -5.50
CA SER A 386 16.97 11.61 -6.36
C SER A 386 15.54 11.37 -6.84
N GLN A 387 15.12 10.12 -7.05
CA GLN A 387 13.72 9.80 -7.43
C GLN A 387 12.72 10.24 -6.35
N LEU A 388 13.10 10.18 -5.07
CA LEU A 388 12.27 10.72 -3.99
C LEU A 388 12.07 12.23 -4.12
N MET A 389 13.12 12.99 -4.45
CA MET A 389 12.98 14.43 -4.70
C MET A 389 12.11 14.72 -5.92
N VAL A 390 12.28 13.95 -7.01
CA VAL A 390 11.45 14.10 -8.22
C VAL A 390 9.98 13.82 -7.93
N ALA A 391 9.67 12.75 -7.18
CA ALA A 391 8.31 12.45 -6.75
C ALA A 391 7.76 13.59 -5.88
N GLY A 392 8.51 14.00 -4.86
CA GLY A 392 8.13 15.09 -3.96
C GLY A 392 7.88 16.44 -4.64
N ALA A 393 8.72 16.79 -5.62
CA ALA A 393 8.55 18.01 -6.41
C ALA A 393 7.26 17.96 -7.25
N SER A 394 6.92 16.77 -7.77
CA SER A 394 5.78 16.55 -8.68
C SER A 394 4.43 16.47 -7.97
N VAL A 395 4.38 16.12 -6.68
CA VAL A 395 3.09 16.04 -5.98
C VAL A 395 2.40 17.41 -5.89
N THR A 396 1.08 17.37 -6.06
CA THR A 396 0.17 18.51 -6.07
C THR A 396 -0.83 18.48 -4.91
N VAL A 397 -0.99 17.35 -4.24
CA VAL A 397 -1.70 17.25 -2.96
C VAL A 397 -0.96 18.05 -1.87
N PRO A 398 -1.69 18.62 -0.90
CA PRO A 398 -1.05 19.37 0.18
C PRO A 398 -0.19 18.46 1.05
N ILE A 399 1.03 18.92 1.35
CA ILE A 399 1.93 18.30 2.32
C ILE A 399 1.94 19.17 3.59
N VAL A 400 1.81 18.57 4.76
CA VAL A 400 2.11 19.20 6.05
C VAL A 400 3.29 18.47 6.68
N ASN A 401 4.35 19.18 7.05
CA ASN A 401 5.54 18.61 7.67
C ASN A 401 5.64 19.03 9.14
N ILE A 402 5.84 18.06 10.02
CA ILE A 402 6.10 18.27 11.44
C ILE A 402 7.45 17.66 11.78
N ILE A 403 8.43 18.50 12.12
CA ILE A 403 9.74 18.07 12.58
C ILE A 403 9.62 17.67 14.05
N LEU A 404 9.74 16.37 14.33
CA LEU A 404 9.69 15.84 15.70
C LEU A 404 10.99 16.15 16.43
N ARG A 405 12.12 15.91 15.76
CA ARG A 405 13.46 16.16 16.31
C ARG A 405 14.45 16.50 15.20
N LYS A 406 15.04 15.53 14.48
CA LYS A 406 16.09 15.81 13.50
C LYS A 406 15.53 16.17 12.12
N ALA A 407 16.00 17.26 11.54
CA ALA A 407 15.76 17.60 10.13
C ALA A 407 17.08 18.05 9.49
N TYR A 408 17.90 17.08 9.09
CA TYR A 408 19.22 17.35 8.52
C TYR A 408 19.31 17.08 7.01
N GLY A 409 19.92 18.06 6.32
CA GLY A 409 20.37 17.96 4.94
C GLY A 409 19.29 17.58 3.92
N LEU A 410 19.76 17.05 2.79
CA LEU A 410 18.89 16.72 1.65
C LEU A 410 17.88 15.61 1.94
N GLY A 411 18.13 14.73 2.91
CA GLY A 411 17.18 13.69 3.28
C GLY A 411 15.93 14.26 3.95
N ALA A 412 16.09 15.23 4.87
CA ALA A 412 14.95 15.94 5.46
C ALA A 412 14.16 16.74 4.41
N MET A 413 14.87 17.42 3.50
CA MET A 413 14.24 18.12 2.37
C MET A 413 13.46 17.15 1.49
N ALA A 414 14.04 16.00 1.14
CA ALA A 414 13.41 15.00 0.28
C ALA A 414 12.14 14.41 0.89
N LEU A 415 12.12 14.11 2.19
CA LEU A 415 10.90 13.68 2.90
C LEU A 415 9.80 14.75 2.85
N ALA A 416 10.17 16.03 2.95
CA ALA A 416 9.26 17.17 2.89
C ALA A 416 8.82 17.56 1.45
N GLY A 417 9.21 16.79 0.43
CA GLY A 417 8.84 17.07 -0.97
C GLY A 417 9.88 17.85 -1.77
N GLY A 418 11.13 17.91 -1.30
CA GLY A 418 12.28 18.54 -1.95
C GLY A 418 12.76 19.83 -1.27
N SER A 419 11.99 20.41 -0.36
CA SER A 419 12.36 21.59 0.44
C SER A 419 11.44 21.70 1.65
N LEU A 420 11.91 22.28 2.77
CA LEU A 420 11.04 22.61 3.91
C LEU A 420 10.01 23.70 3.58
N ALA A 421 10.15 24.40 2.46
CA ALA A 421 9.18 25.38 1.95
C ALA A 421 8.15 24.79 0.96
N LYS A 422 8.29 23.51 0.55
CA LYS A 422 7.32 22.83 -0.33
C LYS A 422 5.99 22.51 0.39
N PRO A 423 5.99 22.04 1.65
CA PRO A 423 4.77 21.86 2.42
C PRO A 423 3.96 23.15 2.49
N ILE A 424 2.63 23.02 2.57
CA ILE A 424 1.75 24.17 2.82
C ILE A 424 1.92 24.70 4.25
N TYR A 425 2.52 23.88 5.12
CA TYR A 425 2.86 24.23 6.49
C TYR A 425 3.98 23.29 6.98
N THR A 426 5.07 23.87 7.47
CA THR A 426 6.19 23.19 8.11
C THR A 426 6.34 23.73 9.52
N ALA A 427 6.11 22.89 10.53
CA ALA A 427 6.35 23.24 11.92
C ALA A 427 7.30 22.26 12.58
N ALA A 428 7.82 22.64 13.74
CA ALA A 428 8.65 21.79 14.57
C ALA A 428 8.08 21.67 15.98
N TRP A 429 8.34 20.55 16.64
CA TRP A 429 8.27 20.45 18.10
C TRP A 429 9.41 21.25 18.73
N PRO A 430 9.35 21.58 20.04
CA PRO A 430 10.44 22.31 20.71
C PRO A 430 11.77 21.55 20.72
N THR A 431 11.70 20.22 20.58
CA THR A 431 12.84 19.30 20.42
C THR A 431 13.47 19.33 19.03
N GLY A 432 12.88 20.07 18.08
CA GLY A 432 13.34 20.17 16.70
C GLY A 432 14.74 20.77 16.59
N GLU A 433 15.54 20.15 15.72
CA GLU A 433 16.88 20.57 15.36
C GLU A 433 17.07 20.46 13.84
N VAL A 434 17.44 21.57 13.21
CA VAL A 434 17.58 21.72 11.76
C VAL A 434 19.04 22.05 11.42
N GLY A 435 19.52 21.54 10.29
CA GLY A 435 20.86 21.87 9.81
C GLY A 435 21.20 21.26 8.46
N ALA A 436 22.28 21.75 7.85
CA ALA A 436 22.72 21.26 6.53
C ALA A 436 23.22 19.80 6.54
N MET A 437 23.76 19.34 7.67
CA MET A 437 24.23 17.98 7.91
C MET A 437 24.24 17.70 9.43
N GLY A 438 24.58 16.47 9.84
CA GLY A 438 24.79 16.15 11.25
C GLY A 438 25.80 17.10 11.90
N LEU A 439 25.45 17.65 13.06
CA LEU A 439 26.18 18.76 13.69
C LEU A 439 27.63 18.38 14.04
N GLU A 440 27.85 17.16 14.49
CA GLU A 440 29.17 16.62 14.84
C GLU A 440 30.09 16.60 13.60
N GLY A 441 29.54 16.17 12.45
CA GLY A 441 30.26 16.19 11.16
C GLY A 441 30.53 17.60 10.67
N ALA A 442 29.58 18.53 10.86
CA ALA A 442 29.75 19.94 10.51
C ALA A 442 30.91 20.59 11.31
N VAL A 443 31.03 20.29 12.61
CA VAL A 443 32.16 20.78 13.41
C VAL A 443 33.48 20.20 12.91
N GLN A 444 33.56 18.87 12.74
CA GLN A 444 34.78 18.19 12.30
C GLN A 444 35.27 18.67 10.92
N LEU A 445 34.35 18.99 10.01
CA LEU A 445 34.70 19.44 8.67
C LEU A 445 34.98 20.95 8.63
N GLY A 446 34.10 21.76 9.21
CA GLY A 446 34.17 23.21 9.16
C GLY A 446 35.30 23.80 9.99
N TYR A 447 35.63 23.17 11.13
CA TYR A 447 36.63 23.65 12.08
C TYR A 447 37.88 22.78 12.14
N ARG A 448 38.13 21.95 11.10
CA ARG A 448 39.27 21.02 11.07
C ARG A 448 40.59 21.70 11.42
N LYS A 449 40.86 22.84 10.80
CA LYS A 449 42.11 23.59 11.00
C LYS A 449 42.23 24.13 12.42
N GLU A 450 41.16 24.67 13.01
CA GLU A 450 41.22 25.14 14.39
C GLU A 450 41.38 23.98 15.38
N LEU A 451 40.70 22.85 15.15
CA LEU A 451 40.83 21.66 15.99
C LEU A 451 42.24 21.05 15.90
N GLU A 452 42.81 20.92 14.70
CA GLU A 452 44.16 20.39 14.49
C GLU A 452 45.26 21.31 15.04
N ALA A 453 45.00 22.62 15.14
CA ALA A 453 45.92 23.57 15.75
C ALA A 453 46.03 23.42 17.28
N VAL A 454 45.05 22.78 17.94
CA VAL A 454 45.08 22.52 19.38
C VAL A 454 45.83 21.22 19.67
N SER A 455 46.99 21.36 20.30
CA SER A 455 47.91 20.24 20.56
C SER A 455 47.44 19.33 21.70
N ASP A 456 46.84 19.90 22.76
CA ASP A 456 46.31 19.13 23.89
C ASP A 456 45.00 18.44 23.49
N PRO A 457 44.91 17.10 23.56
CA PRO A 457 43.66 16.37 23.31
C PRO A 457 42.46 16.85 24.14
N ARG A 458 42.67 17.25 25.40
CA ARG A 458 41.59 17.71 26.29
C ARG A 458 41.06 19.08 25.89
N GLU A 459 41.95 20.01 25.53
CA GLU A 459 41.56 21.33 25.05
C GLU A 459 40.85 21.25 23.70
N ARG A 460 41.30 20.35 22.82
CA ARG A 460 40.66 20.10 21.52
C ARG A 460 39.27 19.51 21.68
N GLU A 461 39.07 18.57 22.60
CA GLU A 461 37.75 18.02 22.93
C GLU A 461 36.83 19.10 23.51
N ALA A 462 37.34 19.94 24.42
CA ALA A 462 36.58 21.07 24.96
C ALA A 462 36.17 22.08 23.87
N LEU A 463 37.06 22.38 22.92
CA LEU A 463 36.77 23.24 21.77
C LEU A 463 35.72 22.61 20.84
N PHE A 464 35.85 21.31 20.55
CA PHE A 464 34.85 20.57 19.77
C PHE A 464 33.46 20.67 20.40
N GLU A 465 33.35 20.38 21.70
CA GLU A 465 32.09 20.45 22.45
C GLU A 465 31.54 21.88 22.55
N GLN A 466 32.42 22.90 22.60
CA GLN A 466 32.00 24.30 22.54
C GLN A 466 31.38 24.64 21.17
N LEU A 467 32.04 24.27 20.08
CA LEU A 467 31.56 24.51 18.71
C LEU A 467 30.27 23.74 18.42
N LEU A 468 30.18 22.49 18.88
CA LEU A 468 28.98 21.66 18.75
C LEU A 468 27.79 22.29 19.47
N ARG A 469 27.98 22.75 20.72
CA ARG A 469 26.94 23.47 21.47
C ARG A 469 26.48 24.75 20.75
N LYS A 470 27.40 25.47 20.10
CA LYS A 470 27.07 26.66 19.32
C LYS A 470 26.22 26.31 18.10
N LEU A 471 26.62 25.32 17.30
CA LEU A 471 25.83 24.88 16.14
C LEU A 471 24.47 24.33 16.56
N TYR A 472 24.41 23.59 17.68
CA TYR A 472 23.15 23.12 18.24
C TYR A 472 22.24 24.29 18.63
N ALA A 473 22.77 25.31 19.32
CA ALA A 473 22.01 26.50 19.67
C ALA A 473 21.44 27.21 18.44
N GLN A 474 22.22 27.31 17.36
CA GLN A 474 21.79 27.91 16.09
C GLN A 474 20.76 27.07 15.33
N GLY A 475 20.84 25.74 15.44
CA GLY A 475 19.94 24.80 14.76
C GLY A 475 18.65 24.50 15.52
N LYS A 476 18.39 25.13 16.67
CA LYS A 476 17.14 24.90 17.42
C LYS A 476 15.93 25.32 16.61
N ALA A 477 14.82 24.61 16.76
CA ALA A 477 13.54 24.92 16.12
C ALA A 477 13.13 26.41 16.24
N THR A 478 13.31 27.02 17.42
CA THR A 478 12.98 28.44 17.65
C THR A 478 13.85 29.39 16.85
N GLU A 479 15.14 29.07 16.72
CA GLU A 479 16.05 29.86 15.88
C GLU A 479 15.69 29.67 14.41
N SER A 480 15.54 28.43 13.92
CA SER A 480 15.13 28.16 12.53
C SER A 480 13.83 28.87 12.15
N ALA A 481 12.85 28.91 13.05
CA ALA A 481 11.60 29.65 12.85
C ALA A 481 11.84 31.18 12.77
N SER A 482 12.76 31.72 13.56
CA SER A 482 13.13 33.15 13.50
C SER A 482 13.76 33.58 12.17
N PHE A 483 14.41 32.63 11.48
CA PHE A 483 14.96 32.80 10.12
C PHE A 483 13.98 32.42 9.01
N LEU A 484 12.74 32.03 9.34
CA LEU A 484 11.70 31.60 8.41
C LEU A 484 12.09 30.37 7.56
N GLU A 485 12.96 29.50 8.09
CA GLU A 485 13.22 28.19 7.47
C GLU A 485 12.06 27.20 7.72
N ILE A 486 11.28 27.46 8.77
CA ILE A 486 10.04 26.77 9.13
C ILE A 486 8.99 27.81 9.58
N ASP A 487 7.71 27.46 9.51
CA ASP A 487 6.60 28.39 9.78
C ASP A 487 6.35 28.63 11.28
N ALA A 488 6.57 27.61 12.12
CA ALA A 488 6.31 27.71 13.55
C ALA A 488 7.03 26.64 14.39
N VAL A 489 7.12 26.94 15.68
CA VAL A 489 7.33 25.93 16.73
C VAL A 489 6.02 25.76 17.48
N ILE A 490 5.56 24.53 17.63
CA ILE A 490 4.25 24.21 18.23
C ILE A 490 4.39 23.34 19.47
N ASP A 491 3.40 23.40 20.37
CA ASP A 491 3.26 22.39 21.43
C ASP A 491 3.01 21.02 20.78
N PRO A 492 3.75 19.95 21.14
CA PRO A 492 3.50 18.60 20.63
C PRO A 492 2.04 18.15 20.74
N ALA A 493 1.33 18.56 21.80
CA ALA A 493 -0.09 18.25 22.00
C ALA A 493 -1.02 18.92 20.97
N ASP A 494 -0.58 20.00 20.31
CA ASP A 494 -1.35 20.72 19.31
C ASP A 494 -1.12 20.20 17.88
N THR A 495 -0.19 19.27 17.68
CA THR A 495 0.22 18.72 16.36
C THR A 495 -0.98 18.32 15.50
N ARG A 496 -1.89 17.52 16.06
CA ARG A 496 -3.08 17.04 15.35
C ARG A 496 -3.97 18.19 14.88
N ARG A 497 -4.26 19.15 15.77
CA ARG A 497 -5.06 20.35 15.45
C ARG A 497 -4.39 21.18 14.36
N THR A 498 -3.08 21.37 14.45
CA THR A 498 -2.28 22.12 13.48
C THR A 498 -2.35 21.50 12.09
N ILE A 499 -2.15 20.18 11.98
CA ILE A 499 -2.24 19.47 10.70
C ILE A 499 -3.63 19.65 10.08
N VAL A 500 -4.69 19.40 10.85
CA VAL A 500 -6.07 19.52 10.37
C VAL A 500 -6.36 20.94 9.89
N ARG A 501 -5.95 21.97 10.64
CA ARG A 501 -6.15 23.38 10.25
C ARG A 501 -5.42 23.74 8.96
N ALA A 502 -4.17 23.32 8.80
CA ALA A 502 -3.41 23.53 7.56
C ALA A 502 -4.09 22.86 6.35
N LEU A 503 -4.53 21.60 6.50
CA LEU A 503 -5.22 20.87 5.43
C LEU A 503 -6.58 21.48 5.06
N LEU A 504 -7.33 21.99 6.04
CA LEU A 504 -8.59 22.70 5.78
C LEU A 504 -8.36 24.00 4.97
N ALA A 505 -7.31 24.76 5.29
CA ALA A 505 -6.97 25.97 4.54
C ALA A 505 -6.63 25.67 3.07
N ALA A 506 -5.92 24.56 2.81
CA ALA A 506 -5.59 24.16 1.43
C ALA A 506 -6.79 23.68 0.61
N ARG A 507 -7.85 23.15 1.26
CA ARG A 507 -9.08 22.73 0.58
C ARG A 507 -9.89 23.90 0.02
N ALA A 508 -9.88 25.06 0.67
CA ALA A 508 -10.61 26.24 0.23
C ALA A 508 -10.14 26.80 -1.13
N LYS A 509 -8.96 26.39 -1.61
CA LYS A 509 -8.34 26.86 -2.86
C LYS A 509 -8.79 26.09 -4.11
N ARG A 510 -9.68 25.09 -4.01
CA ARG A 510 -10.06 24.25 -5.17
C ARG A 510 -11.58 24.23 -5.39
N PRO A 511 -12.06 24.63 -6.59
CA PRO A 511 -13.39 24.25 -7.04
C PRO A 511 -13.45 22.72 -7.10
N THR A 512 -14.46 22.14 -6.46
CA THR A 512 -14.89 20.76 -6.73
C THR A 512 -15.21 20.64 -8.22
N LEU A 513 -14.55 19.70 -8.91
CA LEU A 513 -15.02 19.18 -10.19
C LEU A 513 -16.17 18.20 -9.94
#